data_AF-A0A966UDX1-F1
#
_entry.id   AF-A0A966UDX1-F1
#
_cell.length_a   1.000
_cell.length_b   1.000
_cell.length_c   1.000
_cell.angle_alpha   90.00
_cell.angle_beta   90.00
_cell.angle_gamma   90.00
#
_symmetry.space_group_name_H-M   'P 1'
#
loop_
_entity.id
_entity.type
_entity.pdbx_description
1 polymer ?
#
loop_
_entity_poly.entity_id
_entity_poly.type
_entity_poly.pdbx_seq_one_letter_code
_entity_poly.pdbx_strand_id
1 'polypeptide(L)'
;MAMDKDKAIITQVAAKIAADLVDKAGGPSEKLGEFALLFPSINDILMDTIYQMTVTEAQAQNANVVKMLTDEFGATEVSAPFTGVTIVGKQHGEIPEWLIKACKRDGISKVYDNRDGLTTNPKRPH
;
A
#
# COMPACT_ATOMS: atom_id res chain seq x y z
N MET A 1 16.67 21.46 -20.07
CA MET A 1 15.58 21.19 -19.12
C MET A 1 16.11 20.21 -18.10
N ALA A 2 16.35 20.65 -16.87
CA ALA A 2 16.79 19.75 -15.81
C ALA A 2 15.68 18.73 -15.53
N MET A 3 16.04 17.45 -15.44
CA MET A 3 15.10 16.39 -15.06
C MET A 3 14.51 16.74 -13.69
N ASP A 4 13.18 16.64 -13.56
CA ASP A 4 12.49 16.76 -12.28
C ASP A 4 13.13 15.80 -11.28
N LYS A 5 13.39 16.28 -10.05
CA LYS A 5 14.11 15.52 -9.03
C LYS A 5 13.37 14.24 -8.68
N ASP A 6 12.05 14.24 -8.74
CA ASP A 6 11.23 13.06 -8.49
C ASP A 6 11.33 12.04 -9.62
N LYS A 7 11.34 12.51 -10.88
CA LYS A 7 11.60 11.64 -12.03
C LYS A 7 12.99 11.01 -11.95
N ALA A 8 14.00 11.77 -11.52
CA ALA A 8 15.35 11.23 -11.36
C ALA A 8 15.39 10.11 -10.30
N ILE A 9 14.65 10.26 -9.20
CA ILE A 9 14.54 9.22 -8.16
C ILE A 9 13.85 7.98 -8.72
N ILE A 10 12.72 8.15 -9.42
CA ILE A 10 11.96 7.01 -9.98
C ILE A 10 12.79 6.25 -11.01
N THR A 11 13.51 6.94 -11.89
CA THR A 11 14.43 6.30 -12.84
C THR A 11 15.57 5.55 -12.15
N GLN A 12 16.11 6.07 -11.04
CA GLN A 12 17.12 5.33 -10.25
C GLN A 12 16.55 4.07 -9.60
N VAL A 13 15.32 4.13 -9.09
CA VAL A 13 14.63 2.97 -8.53
C VAL A 13 14.36 1.93 -9.62
N ALA A 14 13.90 2.36 -10.81
CA ALA A 14 13.70 1.48 -11.95
C ALA A 14 14.99 0.76 -12.37
N ALA A 15 16.11 1.50 -12.43
CA ALA A 15 17.43 0.91 -12.72
C ALA A 15 17.84 -0.12 -11.66
N LYS A 16 17.54 0.13 -10.38
CA LYS A 16 17.87 -0.83 -9.32
C LYS A 16 17.05 -2.11 -9.40
N ILE A 17 15.75 -2.00 -9.65
CA ILE A 17 14.87 -3.17 -9.83
C ILE A 17 15.32 -3.98 -11.05
N ALA A 18 15.63 -3.30 -12.17
CA ALA A 18 16.15 -3.95 -13.37
C ALA A 18 17.46 -4.71 -13.08
N ALA A 19 18.38 -4.11 -12.33
CA ALA A 19 19.64 -4.75 -11.95
C ALA A 19 19.44 -5.96 -11.03
N ASP A 20 18.44 -5.94 -10.14
CA ASP A 20 18.13 -7.05 -9.25
C ASP A 20 17.47 -8.24 -9.98
N LEU A 21 16.82 -7.99 -11.12
CA LEU A 21 16.16 -9.00 -11.96
C LEU A 21 17.09 -9.67 -12.98
N VAL A 22 18.21 -9.02 -13.33
CA VAL A 22 19.24 -9.62 -14.21
C VAL A 22 19.81 -10.88 -13.54
N ASP A 23 19.95 -11.95 -14.31
CA ASP A 23 20.51 -13.19 -13.79
C ASP A 23 21.95 -12.95 -13.30
N LYS A 24 22.26 -13.52 -12.13
CA LYS A 24 23.59 -13.46 -11.53
C LYS A 24 24.53 -14.43 -12.22
N ALA A 25 24.02 -15.45 -12.90
CA ALA A 25 24.80 -16.30 -13.79
C ALA A 25 25.17 -15.55 -15.09
N GLY A 26 26.23 -15.99 -15.76
CA GLY A 26 26.66 -15.41 -17.04
C GLY A 26 27.70 -14.28 -16.96
N GLY A 27 28.21 -13.93 -18.14
CA GLY A 27 29.27 -12.95 -18.34
C GLY A 27 28.76 -11.50 -18.36
N PRO A 28 29.65 -10.50 -18.27
CA PRO A 28 29.27 -9.08 -18.26
C PRO A 28 28.43 -8.64 -19.47
N SER A 29 28.71 -9.18 -20.66
CA SER A 29 28.01 -8.83 -21.90
C SER A 29 26.56 -9.32 -21.92
N GLU A 30 26.30 -10.52 -21.41
CA GLU A 30 24.94 -11.09 -21.32
C GLU A 30 24.11 -10.29 -20.32
N LYS A 31 24.70 -9.98 -19.16
CA LYS A 31 24.08 -9.15 -18.11
C LYS A 31 23.73 -7.75 -18.58
N LEU A 32 24.62 -7.12 -19.34
CA LEU A 32 24.36 -5.81 -19.93
C LEU A 32 23.23 -5.87 -20.97
N GLY A 33 23.17 -6.93 -21.77
CA GLY A 33 22.08 -7.14 -22.73
C GLY A 33 20.74 -7.33 -22.03
N GLU A 34 20.69 -8.15 -20.99
CA GLU A 34 19.48 -8.39 -20.21
C GLU A 34 19.02 -7.12 -19.47
N PHE A 35 19.95 -6.39 -18.84
CA PHE A 35 19.67 -5.11 -18.21
C PHE A 35 19.08 -4.09 -19.19
N ALA A 36 19.64 -4.01 -20.41
CA ALA A 36 19.18 -3.09 -21.45
C ALA A 36 17.75 -3.39 -21.94
N LEU A 37 17.27 -4.62 -21.77
CA LEU A 37 15.88 -5.00 -22.06
C LEU A 37 14.97 -4.70 -20.86
N LEU A 38 15.42 -5.01 -19.64
CA LEU A 38 14.61 -4.88 -18.43
C LEU A 38 14.42 -3.41 -18.02
N PHE A 39 15.46 -2.59 -18.08
CA PHE A 39 15.44 -1.22 -17.58
C PHE A 39 14.40 -0.33 -18.27
N PRO A 40 14.31 -0.26 -19.62
CA PRO A 40 13.30 0.55 -20.29
C PRO A 40 11.88 0.12 -19.92
N SER A 41 11.60 -1.19 -19.92
CA SER A 41 10.27 -1.70 -19.57
C SER A 41 9.86 -1.33 -18.14
N ILE A 42 10.75 -1.50 -17.16
CA ILE A 42 10.45 -1.18 -15.75
C ILE A 42 10.31 0.33 -15.56
N ASN A 43 11.17 1.13 -16.20
CA ASN A 43 11.10 2.58 -16.12
C ASN A 43 9.78 3.11 -16.71
N ASP A 44 9.37 2.60 -17.87
CA ASP A 44 8.13 3.03 -18.52
C ASP A 44 6.90 2.63 -17.69
N ILE A 45 6.85 1.41 -17.15
CA ILE A 45 5.78 0.97 -16.25
C ILE A 45 5.66 1.89 -15.04
N LEU A 46 6.78 2.19 -14.36
CA LEU A 46 6.75 3.04 -13.17
C LEU A 46 6.38 4.48 -13.50
N MET A 47 6.92 5.03 -14.58
CA MET A 47 6.61 6.38 -15.02
C MET A 47 5.14 6.52 -15.43
N ASP A 48 4.60 5.55 -16.14
CA ASP A 48 3.20 5.56 -16.57
C ASP A 48 2.24 5.37 -15.40
N THR A 49 2.55 4.43 -14.49
CA THR A 49 1.75 4.18 -13.29
C THR A 49 1.70 5.42 -12.38
N ILE A 50 2.83 6.11 -12.22
CA ILE A 50 2.94 7.24 -11.29
C ILE A 50 2.44 8.56 -11.91
N TYR A 51 2.71 8.79 -13.20
CA TYR A 51 2.48 10.08 -13.82
C TYR A 51 1.41 10.10 -14.93
N GLN A 52 1.01 8.96 -15.48
CA GLN A 52 0.01 8.91 -16.55
C GLN A 52 -1.35 8.36 -16.13
N MET A 53 -1.49 7.80 -14.92
CA MET A 53 -2.80 7.36 -14.45
C MET A 53 -3.59 8.49 -13.79
N THR A 54 -4.79 8.70 -14.29
CA THR A 54 -5.83 9.38 -13.52
C THR A 54 -6.20 8.54 -12.28
N VAL A 55 -6.72 9.17 -11.24
CA VAL A 55 -7.15 8.49 -9.99
C VAL A 55 -8.05 7.28 -10.28
N THR A 56 -8.88 7.38 -11.31
CA THR A 56 -9.82 6.34 -11.77
C THR A 56 -9.10 5.12 -12.37
N GLU A 57 -8.05 5.34 -13.15
CA GLU A 57 -7.26 4.26 -13.78
C GLU A 57 -6.40 3.54 -12.74
N ALA A 58 -5.86 4.29 -11.78
CA ALA A 58 -5.13 3.73 -10.64
C ALA A 58 -6.00 2.81 -9.77
N GLN A 59 -7.25 3.19 -9.55
CA GLN A 59 -8.21 2.36 -8.82
C GLN A 59 -8.55 1.07 -9.58
N ALA A 60 -8.71 1.14 -10.91
CA ALA A 60 -8.99 -0.03 -11.74
C ALA A 60 -7.80 -0.99 -11.80
N GLN A 61 -6.56 -0.47 -11.92
CA GLN A 61 -5.36 -1.29 -11.91
C GLN A 61 -5.13 -1.94 -10.54
N ASN A 62 -5.29 -1.19 -9.44
CA ASN A 62 -5.20 -1.75 -8.08
C ASN A 62 -6.25 -2.84 -7.84
N ALA A 63 -7.48 -2.67 -8.33
CA ALA A 63 -8.52 -3.70 -8.23
C ALA A 63 -8.13 -4.97 -9.00
N ASN A 64 -7.52 -4.84 -10.18
CA ASN A 64 -7.02 -5.98 -10.95
C ASN A 64 -5.83 -6.68 -10.28
N VAL A 65 -4.91 -5.93 -9.67
CA VAL A 65 -3.76 -6.50 -8.94
C VAL A 65 -4.24 -7.25 -7.69
N VAL A 66 -5.18 -6.67 -6.93
CA VAL A 66 -5.80 -7.35 -5.78
C VAL A 66 -6.48 -8.64 -6.23
N LYS A 67 -7.25 -8.60 -7.32
CA LYS A 67 -7.91 -9.78 -7.87
C LYS A 67 -6.93 -10.89 -8.29
N MET A 68 -5.86 -10.54 -9.00
CA MET A 68 -4.81 -11.50 -9.37
C MET A 68 -4.15 -12.13 -8.14
N LEU A 69 -3.83 -11.34 -7.12
CA LEU A 69 -3.26 -11.84 -5.87
C LEU A 69 -4.24 -12.77 -5.15
N THR A 70 -5.52 -12.41 -5.08
CA THR A 70 -6.57 -13.23 -4.47
C THR A 70 -6.71 -14.59 -5.17
N ASP A 71 -6.68 -14.60 -6.51
CA ASP A 71 -6.76 -15.83 -7.31
C ASP A 71 -5.49 -16.69 -7.17
N GLU A 72 -4.29 -16.09 -7.20
CA GLU A 72 -3.00 -16.81 -7.10
C GLU A 72 -2.78 -17.44 -5.71
N PHE A 73 -3.24 -16.77 -4.65
CA PHE A 73 -3.12 -17.27 -3.27
C PHE A 73 -4.28 -18.20 -2.86
N GLY A 74 -5.22 -18.50 -3.77
CA GLY A 74 -6.43 -19.28 -3.45
C GLY A 74 -7.24 -18.66 -2.31
N ALA A 75 -7.11 -17.34 -2.12
CA ALA A 75 -7.66 -16.63 -0.99
C ALA A 75 -9.15 -16.40 -1.24
N THR A 76 -10.00 -16.95 -0.38
CA THR A 76 -11.43 -16.59 -0.38
C THR A 76 -11.57 -15.28 0.39
N GLU A 77 -12.10 -14.23 -0.26
CA GLU A 77 -12.41 -12.98 0.44
C GLU A 77 -13.40 -13.27 1.59
N VAL A 78 -12.91 -13.22 2.82
CA VAL A 78 -13.75 -13.34 4.00
C VAL A 78 -14.39 -11.99 4.27
N SER A 79 -15.48 -11.69 3.55
CA SER A 79 -16.41 -10.64 3.96
C SER A 79 -17.20 -11.15 5.16
N ALA A 80 -16.56 -11.17 6.33
CA ALA A 80 -17.31 -11.14 7.57
C ALA A 80 -17.92 -9.73 7.68
N PRO A 81 -19.25 -9.57 7.76
CA PRO A 81 -19.84 -8.33 8.18
C PRO A 81 -19.33 -8.07 9.60
N PHE A 82 -18.30 -7.23 9.73
CA PHE A 82 -17.91 -6.70 11.02
C PHE A 82 -18.94 -5.63 11.37
N THR A 83 -20.16 -6.08 11.70
CA THR A 83 -21.19 -5.26 12.31
C THR A 83 -20.80 -5.05 13.76
N GLY A 84 -20.15 -3.92 14.02
CA GLY A 84 -20.19 -3.31 15.33
C GLY A 84 -18.88 -3.37 16.11
N VAL A 85 -18.03 -2.36 15.88
CA VAL A 85 -17.29 -1.79 17.01
C VAL A 85 -18.34 -1.12 17.89
N THR A 86 -18.52 -1.62 19.10
CA THR A 86 -19.41 -0.95 20.08
C THR A 86 -18.59 0.06 20.87
N ILE A 87 -18.96 1.34 20.80
CA ILE A 87 -18.38 2.35 21.69
C ILE A 87 -19.01 2.18 23.07
N VAL A 88 -18.17 1.87 24.06
CA VAL A 88 -18.57 1.74 25.44
C VAL A 88 -18.46 3.12 26.09
N GLY A 89 -19.59 3.63 26.58
CA GLY A 89 -19.70 4.98 27.16
C GLY A 89 -20.38 5.97 26.22
N LYS A 90 -20.10 7.26 26.42
CA LYS A 90 -20.64 8.35 25.60
C LYS A 90 -19.74 8.56 24.38
N GLN A 91 -20.32 8.41 23.19
CA GLN A 91 -19.61 8.68 21.94
C GLN A 91 -19.56 10.18 21.66
N HIS A 92 -18.35 10.73 21.50
CA HIS A 92 -18.16 12.14 21.16
C HIS A 92 -17.85 12.31 19.67
N GLY A 93 -18.90 12.33 18.84
CA GLY A 93 -18.80 12.53 17.39
C GLY A 93 -18.73 11.24 16.58
N GLU A 94 -18.50 11.36 15.28
CA GLU A 94 -18.51 10.21 14.38
C GLU A 94 -17.31 9.28 14.59
N ILE A 95 -17.54 7.98 14.36
CA ILE A 95 -16.49 6.97 14.45
C ILE A 95 -15.71 6.98 13.13
N PRO A 96 -14.41 7.26 13.14
CA PRO A 96 -13.64 7.31 11.91
C PRO A 96 -13.37 5.90 11.36
N GLU A 97 -13.32 5.78 10.02
CA GLU A 97 -13.13 4.47 9.35
C GLU A 97 -11.83 3.76 9.75
N TRP A 98 -10.75 4.52 10.02
CA TRP A 98 -9.47 3.93 10.42
C TRP A 98 -9.59 3.13 11.72
N LEU A 99 -10.46 3.54 12.65
CA LEU A 99 -10.68 2.85 13.91
C LEU A 99 -11.40 1.52 13.69
N ILE A 100 -12.41 1.52 12.81
CA ILE A 100 -13.15 0.30 12.44
C ILE A 100 -12.19 -0.71 11.78
N LYS A 101 -11.32 -0.25 10.87
CA LYS A 101 -10.31 -1.09 10.21
C LYS A 101 -9.30 -1.67 11.20
N ALA A 102 -8.80 -0.86 12.14
CA ALA A 102 -7.87 -1.30 13.17
C ALA A 102 -8.51 -2.32 14.13
N CYS A 103 -9.73 -2.04 14.61
CA CYS A 103 -10.48 -2.95 15.47
C CYS A 103 -10.78 -4.29 14.79
N LYS A 104 -11.13 -4.28 13.50
CA LYS A 104 -11.32 -5.51 12.72
C LYS A 104 -10.02 -6.33 12.61
N ARG A 105 -8.88 -5.67 12.34
CA ARG A 105 -7.57 -6.34 12.24
C ARG A 105 -7.15 -6.98 13.56
N ASP A 106 -7.37 -6.27 14.67
CA ASP A 106 -6.86 -6.67 15.98
C ASP A 106 -7.92 -7.49 16.79
N GLY A 107 -9.07 -7.81 16.17
CA GLY A 107 -10.14 -8.61 16.79
C GLY A 107 -10.89 -7.90 17.93
N ILE A 108 -10.84 -6.57 17.98
CA ILE A 108 -11.39 -5.73 19.05
C ILE A 108 -12.85 -5.41 18.76
N SER A 109 -13.77 -5.82 19.64
CA SER A 109 -15.21 -5.58 19.50
C SER A 109 -15.75 -4.39 20.31
N LYS A 110 -14.97 -3.86 21.26
CA LYS A 110 -15.36 -2.76 22.16
C LYS A 110 -14.26 -1.71 22.26
N VAL A 111 -14.63 -0.44 22.14
CA VAL A 111 -13.71 0.71 22.30
C VAL A 111 -14.29 1.67 23.31
N TYR A 112 -13.46 2.20 24.20
CA TYR A 112 -13.88 3.16 25.22
C TYR A 112 -13.56 4.58 24.76
N ASP A 113 -14.59 5.44 24.69
CA ASP A 113 -14.38 6.88 24.50
C ASP A 113 -14.16 7.55 25.86
N ASN A 114 -12.90 7.70 26.25
CA ASN A 114 -12.51 8.24 27.55
C ASN A 114 -12.45 9.78 27.57
N ARG A 115 -13.03 10.48 26.60
CA ARG A 115 -13.00 11.96 26.54
C ARG A 115 -13.63 12.62 27.76
N ASP A 116 -14.67 12.03 28.34
CA ASP A 116 -15.28 12.54 29.57
C ASP A 116 -14.40 12.34 30.83
N GLY A 117 -13.54 11.31 30.83
CA GLY A 117 -12.65 10.99 31.96
C GLY A 117 -11.29 11.68 31.93
N LEU A 118 -10.99 12.45 30.86
CA LEU A 118 -9.71 13.13 30.68
C LEU A 118 -9.43 14.19 31.77
N THR A 119 -10.48 14.77 32.35
CA THR A 119 -10.38 15.74 33.46
C THR A 119 -10.00 15.09 34.79
N THR A 120 -10.25 13.79 34.95
CA THR A 120 -10.09 13.05 36.22
C THR A 120 -8.88 12.13 36.24
N ASN A 121 -8.40 11.64 35.09
CA ASN A 121 -7.17 10.85 35.01
C ASN A 121 -6.42 11.11 33.69
N PRO A 122 -5.46 12.06 33.66
CA PRO A 122 -4.74 12.44 32.44
C PRO A 122 -3.69 11.41 31.97
N LYS A 123 -3.54 10.27 32.65
CA LYS A 123 -2.60 9.21 32.25
C LYS A 123 -3.07 8.53 30.96
N ARG A 124 -2.54 8.99 29.82
CA ARG A 124 -2.39 8.12 28.66
C ARG A 124 -1.35 7.04 29.01
N PRO A 125 -1.53 5.78 28.58
CA PRO A 125 -0.42 4.83 28.56
C PRO A 125 0.74 5.46 27.77
N HIS A 126 1.91 5.50 28.39
CA HIS A 126 3.16 5.83 27.70
C HIS A 126 3.58 4.66 26.82
#